data_AF-A0A352VS08-F1
#
_entry.id   AF-A0A352VS08-F1
#
_cell.length_a   1.000
_cell.length_b   1.000
_cell.length_c   1.000
_cell.angle_alpha   90.00
_cell.angle_beta   90.00
_cell.angle_gamma   90.00
#
_symmetry.space_group_name_H-M   'P 1'
#
loop_
_entity.id
_entity.type
_entity.pdbx_description
1 polymer ?
#
loop_
_entity_poly.entity_id
_entity_poly.type
_entity_poly.pdbx_seq_one_letter_code
_entity_poly.pdbx_strand_id
1 'polypeptide(L)'
;MPQIQGGIGILADSTTVVPVAAGKGGVGKTQIAANLAIALAQAGKSTVVVDLDLGGSNLHSHLGLPNRHAGLGDYLRARTADLKDLLVETSVDGLRFIPGG
;
A
#
# COMPACT_ATOMS: atom_id res chain seq x y z
N MET A 1 40.78 -25.85 16.67
CA MET A 1 39.49 -26.37 16.17
C MET A 1 38.54 -25.19 16.02
N PRO A 2 37.94 -24.94 14.84
CA PRO A 2 36.98 -23.85 14.69
C PRO A 2 35.64 -24.28 15.31
N GLN A 3 35.01 -23.36 16.05
CA GLN A 3 33.65 -23.54 16.55
C GLN A 3 32.65 -23.10 15.47
N ILE A 4 31.69 -23.97 15.19
CA ILE A 4 30.50 -23.73 14.38
C ILE A 4 29.49 -22.94 15.22
N GLN A 5 29.31 -21.64 14.94
CA GLN A 5 28.15 -20.89 15.43
C GLN A 5 27.09 -20.86 14.32
N GLY A 6 26.25 -21.89 14.30
CA GLY A 6 24.99 -21.86 13.59
C GLY A 6 24.05 -20.88 14.28
N GLY A 7 23.60 -19.86 13.55
CA GLY A 7 22.54 -18.96 13.96
C GLY A 7 21.87 -18.44 12.69
N ILE A 8 20.70 -18.99 12.38
CA ILE A 8 19.79 -18.47 11.36
C ILE A 8 19.62 -16.97 11.64
N GLY A 9 20.04 -16.14 10.70
CA GLY A 9 19.90 -14.69 10.79
C GLY A 9 18.44 -14.36 11.06
N ILE A 10 18.18 -13.88 12.28
CA ILE A 10 16.89 -13.39 12.72
C ILE A 10 16.45 -12.31 11.72
N LEU A 11 15.26 -12.55 11.16
CA LEU A 11 14.50 -11.72 10.24
C LEU A 11 14.76 -10.22 10.47
N ALA A 12 15.46 -9.58 9.53
CA ALA A 12 15.26 -8.15 9.34
C ALA A 12 13.78 -7.95 9.02
N ASP A 13 13.13 -7.03 9.74
CA ASP A 13 11.71 -6.69 9.67
C ASP A 13 11.20 -6.66 8.21
N SER A 14 10.73 -7.81 7.71
CA SER A 14 10.62 -8.03 6.27
C SER A 14 9.30 -7.47 5.77
N THR A 15 9.36 -6.32 5.10
CA THR A 15 8.20 -5.75 4.43
C THR A 15 7.75 -6.68 3.31
N THR A 16 6.51 -7.13 3.35
CA THR A 16 5.90 -7.97 2.30
C THR A 16 5.13 -7.07 1.33
N VAL A 17 5.43 -7.18 0.03
CA VAL A 17 4.72 -6.45 -1.03
C VAL A 17 3.84 -7.41 -1.81
N VAL A 18 2.53 -7.10 -1.89
CA VAL A 18 1.54 -7.93 -2.57
C VAL A 18 0.97 -7.17 -3.77
N PRO A 19 1.44 -7.42 -5.01
CA PRO A 19 0.88 -6.78 -6.19
C PRO A 19 -0.49 -7.38 -6.54
N VAL A 20 -1.46 -6.50 -6.84
CA VAL A 20 -2.79 -6.89 -7.31
C VAL A 20 -2.97 -6.38 -8.75
N ALA A 21 -3.03 -7.30 -9.72
CA ALA A 21 -3.09 -6.99 -11.14
C ALA A 21 -4.11 -7.88 -11.88
N ALA A 22 -4.59 -7.42 -13.04
CA ALA A 22 -5.46 -8.20 -13.93
C ALA A 22 -5.48 -7.61 -15.34
N GLY A 23 -5.69 -8.46 -16.34
CA GLY A 23 -5.60 -8.10 -17.77
C GLY A 23 -6.79 -7.35 -18.37
N LYS A 24 -7.86 -7.07 -17.60
CA LYS A 24 -9.04 -6.35 -18.07
C LYS A 24 -9.55 -5.34 -17.03
N GLY A 25 -10.21 -4.28 -17.50
CA GLY A 25 -10.99 -3.35 -16.67
C GLY A 25 -12.24 -4.02 -16.06
N GLY A 26 -12.67 -3.56 -14.89
CA GLY A 26 -13.94 -3.99 -14.28
C GLY A 26 -13.95 -5.38 -13.61
N VAL A 27 -12.82 -6.10 -13.54
CA VAL A 27 -12.76 -7.44 -12.91
C VAL A 27 -12.67 -7.42 -11.38
N GLY A 28 -12.82 -6.25 -10.74
CA GLY A 28 -12.83 -6.13 -9.28
C GLY A 28 -11.47 -5.99 -8.59
N LYS A 29 -10.37 -5.75 -9.31
CA LYS A 29 -9.02 -5.57 -8.73
C LYS A 29 -8.98 -4.60 -7.55
N THR A 30 -9.53 -3.40 -7.73
CA THR A 30 -9.55 -2.33 -6.72
C THR A 30 -10.33 -2.76 -5.47
N GLN A 31 -11.44 -3.49 -5.66
CA GLN A 31 -12.23 -4.02 -4.55
C GLN A 31 -11.46 -5.09 -3.77
N ILE A 32 -10.75 -5.98 -4.47
CA ILE A 32 -9.90 -7.00 -3.84
C ILE A 32 -8.75 -6.33 -3.09
N ALA A 33 -8.07 -5.35 -3.69
CA ALA A 33 -6.96 -4.63 -3.07
C ALA A 33 -7.40 -3.90 -1.78
N ALA A 34 -8.52 -3.17 -1.82
CA ALA A 34 -9.07 -2.48 -0.66
C ALA A 34 -9.43 -3.46 0.48
N ASN A 35 -10.21 -4.50 0.17
CA ASN A 35 -10.65 -5.46 1.19
C ASN A 35 -9.50 -6.30 1.75
N LEU A 36 -8.52 -6.67 0.92
CA LEU A 36 -7.33 -7.36 1.39
C LEU A 36 -6.54 -6.50 2.38
N ALA A 37 -6.36 -5.21 2.07
CA ALA A 37 -5.67 -4.29 2.95
C ALA A 37 -6.41 -4.08 4.28
N ILE A 38 -7.74 -3.93 4.23
CA ILE A 38 -8.58 -3.85 5.43
C ILE A 38 -8.45 -5.12 6.27
N ALA A 39 -8.55 -6.30 5.65
CA ALA A 39 -8.43 -7.58 6.35
C ALA A 39 -7.05 -7.76 7.00
N LEU A 40 -5.97 -7.36 6.33
CA LEU A 40 -4.61 -7.41 6.89
C LEU A 40 -4.46 -6.45 8.07
N ALA A 41 -4.99 -5.23 7.98
CA ALA A 41 -4.99 -4.26 9.07
C ALA A 41 -5.80 -4.78 10.29
N GLN A 42 -7.00 -5.32 10.05
CA GLN A 42 -7.83 -5.94 11.09
C GLN A 42 -7.17 -7.19 11.72
N ALA A 43 -6.30 -7.88 10.98
CA ALA A 43 -5.47 -8.97 11.49
C ALA A 43 -4.22 -8.47 12.27
N GLY A 44 -4.13 -7.18 12.57
CA GLY A 44 -3.05 -6.56 13.35
C GLY A 44 -1.77 -6.30 12.56
N LYS A 45 -1.81 -6.31 11.23
CA LYS A 45 -0.65 -5.97 10.39
C LYS A 45 -0.63 -4.47 10.10
N SER A 46 0.52 -3.82 10.31
CA SER A 46 0.74 -2.46 9.81
C SER A 46 0.70 -2.47 8.29
N THR A 47 -0.39 -1.96 7.71
CA THR A 47 -0.70 -2.13 6.29
C THR A 47 -0.74 -0.77 5.59
N VAL A 48 -0.10 -0.69 4.43
CA VAL A 48 -0.23 0.44 3.51
C VAL A 48 -0.79 -0.10 2.20
N VAL A 49 -1.89 0.47 1.74
CA VAL A 49 -2.45 0.19 0.42
C VAL A 49 -2.12 1.32 -0.53
N VAL A 50 -1.73 0.99 -1.76
CA VAL A 50 -1.20 1.96 -2.73
C VAL A 50 -1.99 1.84 -4.02
N ASP A 51 -2.49 2.97 -4.53
CA ASP A 51 -3.12 3.01 -5.85
C ASP A 51 -2.08 3.34 -6.93
N LEU A 52 -1.81 2.37 -7.80
CA LEU A 52 -0.87 2.49 -8.91
C LEU A 52 -1.57 2.66 -10.25
N ASP A 53 -2.90 2.79 -10.28
CA ASP A 53 -3.64 3.12 -11.49
C ASP A 53 -3.72 4.64 -11.67
N LEU A 54 -2.63 5.25 -12.12
CA LEU A 54 -2.50 6.71 -12.29
C LEU A 54 -3.43 7.31 -13.36
N GLY A 55 -4.06 6.47 -14.20
CA GLY A 55 -4.99 6.90 -15.25
C GLY A 55 -6.46 6.76 -14.85
N GLY A 56 -6.74 5.97 -13.81
CA GLY A 56 -8.09 5.63 -13.36
C GLY A 56 -8.16 5.42 -11.85
N SER A 57 -7.47 6.27 -11.08
CA SER A 57 -7.37 6.13 -9.62
C SER A 57 -8.76 6.18 -8.98
N ASN A 58 -9.12 5.10 -8.30
CA ASN A 58 -10.43 4.92 -7.69
C ASN A 58 -10.35 4.30 -6.30
N LEU A 59 -9.16 3.87 -5.83
CA LEU A 59 -9.04 3.12 -4.58
C LEU A 59 -9.52 3.91 -3.36
N HIS A 60 -9.32 5.24 -3.36
CA HIS A 60 -9.81 6.14 -2.32
C HIS A 60 -11.32 5.97 -2.07
N SER A 61 -12.11 5.78 -3.12
CA SER A 61 -13.58 5.65 -3.02
C SER A 61 -13.98 4.35 -2.31
N HIS A 62 -13.24 3.27 -2.54
CA HIS A 62 -13.46 1.98 -1.85
C HIS A 62 -13.03 2.03 -0.37
N LEU A 63 -12.18 2.99 0.01
CA LEU A 63 -11.78 3.26 1.39
C LEU A 63 -12.66 4.32 2.07
N GLY A 64 -13.67 4.86 1.37
CA GLY A 64 -14.53 5.93 1.89
C GLY A 64 -13.82 7.29 2.04
N LEU A 65 -12.71 7.50 1.31
CA LEU A 65 -11.91 8.72 1.37
C LEU A 65 -12.24 9.68 0.20
N PRO A 66 -12.22 11.00 0.43
CA PRO A 66 -12.36 11.98 -0.64
C PRO A 66 -11.10 12.05 -1.50
N ASN A 67 -11.26 12.30 -2.80
CA ASN A 67 -10.14 12.52 -3.72
C ASN A 67 -9.58 13.95 -3.62
N ARG A 68 -8.79 14.22 -2.56
CA ARG A 68 -8.26 15.57 -2.27
C ARG A 68 -6.75 15.58 -1.99
N HIS A 69 -6.10 14.43 -2.00
CA HIS A 69 -4.71 14.27 -1.58
C HIS A 69 -3.81 14.13 -2.81
N ALA A 70 -2.62 14.74 -2.74
CA ALA A 70 -1.58 14.51 -3.74
C ALA A 70 -1.22 13.02 -3.77
N GLY A 71 -1.03 12.49 -4.97
CA GLY A 71 -0.78 11.08 -5.18
C GLY A 71 0.60 10.78 -5.76
N LEU A 72 0.82 9.50 -6.05
CA LEU A 72 2.03 9.02 -6.71
C LEU A 72 2.28 9.69 -8.06
N GLY A 73 1.22 10.01 -8.81
CA GLY A 73 1.30 10.75 -10.06
C GLY A 73 1.93 12.13 -9.87
N ASP A 74 1.63 12.83 -8.78
CA ASP A 74 2.21 14.13 -8.45
C ASP A 74 3.67 13.98 -8.01
N TYR A 75 3.94 13.00 -7.14
CA TYR A 75 5.29 12.67 -6.67
C TYR A 75 6.26 12.36 -7.83
N LEU A 76 5.82 11.53 -8.78
CA LEU A 76 6.62 11.16 -9.95
C LEU A 76 6.91 12.36 -10.87
N ARG A 77 6.00 13.34 -10.92
CA ARG A 77 6.16 14.57 -11.73
C ARG A 77 7.03 15.62 -11.03
N ALA A 78 6.78 15.87 -9.75
CA ALA A 78 7.42 16.95 -8.99
C ALA A 78 8.84 16.58 -8.50
N ARG A 79 9.14 15.29 -8.26
CA ARG A 79 10.43 14.76 -7.78
C ARG A 79 11.00 15.39 -6.50
N THR A 80 10.25 16.26 -5.80
CA THR A 80 10.72 17.00 -4.61
C THR A 80 9.95 16.71 -3.33
N ALA A 81 8.83 15.97 -3.39
CA ALA A 81 8.10 15.53 -2.20
C ALA A 81 8.71 14.23 -1.64
N ASP A 82 8.68 14.03 -0.33
CA ASP A 82 9.06 12.73 0.27
C ASP A 82 7.86 11.77 0.15
N LEU A 83 8.09 10.49 -0.12
CA LEU A 83 7.01 9.51 -0.33
C LEU A 83 6.12 9.38 0.92
N LYS A 84 6.70 9.60 2.11
CA LYS A 84 5.97 9.58 3.38
C LYS A 84 4.89 10.67 3.47
N ASP A 85 5.06 11.77 2.73
CA ASP A 85 4.13 12.91 2.76
C ASP A 85 2.84 12.59 1.98
N LEU A 86 2.83 11.49 1.20
CA LEU A 86 1.66 10.99 0.49
C LEU A 86 0.81 10.03 1.33
N LEU A 87 1.23 9.69 2.56
CA LEU A 87 0.49 8.80 3.43
C LEU A 87 -0.78 9.50 3.94
N VAL A 88 -1.92 8.89 3.62
CA VAL A 88 -3.25 9.32 4.06
C VAL A 88 -3.76 8.33 5.09
N GLU A 89 -4.21 8.86 6.22
CA GLU A 89 -4.88 8.06 7.26
C GLU A 89 -6.26 7.61 6.76
N THR A 90 -6.61 6.37 7.07
CA THR A 90 -7.94 5.82 6.79
C THR A 90 -8.77 5.76 8.07
N SER A 91 -10.07 5.48 7.96
CA SER A 91 -10.92 5.19 9.12
C SER A 91 -10.68 3.81 9.74
N VAL A 92 -9.79 2.99 9.16
CA VAL A 92 -9.46 1.65 9.63
C VAL A 92 -8.11 1.69 10.36
N ASP A 93 -8.12 1.34 11.64
CA ASP A 93 -6.91 1.31 12.47
C ASP A 93 -5.84 0.38 11.85
N GLY A 94 -4.60 0.88 11.79
CA GLY A 94 -3.47 0.15 11.22
C GLY A 94 -3.43 0.11 9.69
N LEU A 95 -4.35 0.79 9.00
CA LEU A 95 -4.37 0.94 7.54
C LEU A 95 -4.10 2.39 7.13
N ARG A 96 -3.05 2.59 6.33
CA ARG A 96 -2.78 3.84 5.60
C ARG A 96 -2.91 3.64 4.10
N PHE A 97 -3.08 4.75 3.39
CA PHE A 97 -3.30 4.79 1.95
C PHE A 97 -2.31 5.73 1.26
N ILE A 98 -1.80 5.33 0.09
CA ILE A 98 -1.08 6.22 -0.82
C ILE A 98 -1.92 6.38 -2.10
N PRO A 99 -2.39 7.60 -2.43
CA PRO A 99 -3.19 7.85 -3.62
C PRO A 99 -2.41 7.69 -4.92
N GLY A 100 -3.13 7.38 -6.01
CA GLY A 100 -2.58 7.41 -7.35
C GLY A 100 -2.41 8.84 -7.88
N GLY A 101 -3.33 9.73 -7.51
CA GLY A 101 -3.42 11.09 -8.04
C GLY A 101 -4.46 11.20 -9.14
#